data_AF-A0A085ZPQ0-F1
#
_entry.id   AF-A0A085ZPQ0-F1
#
_cell.length_a   1.000
_cell.length_b   1.000
_cell.length_c   1.000
_cell.angle_alpha   90.00
_cell.angle_beta   90.00
_cell.angle_gamma   90.00
#
_symmetry.space_group_name_H-M   'P 1'
#
loop_
_entity.id
_entity.type
_entity.pdbx_description
1 polymer ?
#
loop_
_entity_poly.entity_id
_entity_poly.type
_entity_poly.pdbx_seq_one_letter_code
_entity_poly.pdbx_strand_id
1 'polypeptide(L)'
;MKFNFNVNDILDTKEIEYSGINYNESESKDFIIDKTGGEFNLRVFAPLVFEPLVKSDLNLPSLRIDAVTVNLNRSKIIKKEGIEGRDSTIKEHITNGDFSISIEGLIANETGDEYPKEKLFLLKQFLNAPYSLRVTHAILNRFGIYELVIDSYSIPSISGTKNIQKFTASATSDETVELIIRDNA
;
A
#
# COMPACT_ATOMS: atom_id res chain seq x y z
N MET A 1 -0.80 -3.57 -65.91
CA MET A 1 -0.81 -2.50 -64.89
C MET A 1 -0.34 -3.14 -63.59
N LYS A 2 0.86 -2.84 -63.10
CA LYS A 2 1.36 -3.39 -61.83
C LYS A 2 1.02 -2.38 -60.72
N PHE A 3 0.15 -2.76 -59.80
CA PHE A 3 -0.13 -1.97 -58.60
C PHE A 3 1.00 -2.23 -57.60
N ASN A 4 1.76 -1.18 -57.28
CA ASN A 4 2.83 -1.23 -56.30
C ASN A 4 2.21 -0.83 -54.95
N PHE A 5 1.90 -1.79 -54.09
CA PHE A 5 1.46 -1.49 -52.73
C PHE A 5 2.69 -1.21 -51.88
N ASN A 6 2.89 0.05 -51.53
CA ASN A 6 3.89 0.43 -50.54
C ASN A 6 3.34 0.04 -49.16
N VAL A 7 4.01 -0.92 -48.51
CA VAL A 7 3.61 -1.41 -47.18
C VAL A 7 3.64 -0.29 -46.14
N ASN A 8 4.47 0.74 -46.33
CA ASN A 8 4.59 1.87 -45.41
C ASN A 8 3.35 2.78 -45.42
N ASP A 9 2.62 2.89 -46.54
CA ASP A 9 1.40 3.70 -46.63
C ASP A 9 0.20 3.03 -45.91
N ILE A 10 0.27 1.71 -45.73
CA ILE A 10 -0.76 0.91 -45.03
C ILE A 10 -0.56 0.97 -43.51
N LEU A 11 0.69 1.10 -43.06
CA LEU A 11 1.04 1.18 -41.64
C LEU A 11 0.70 2.55 -41.03
N ASP A 12 0.66 3.61 -41.84
CA ASP A 12 0.38 4.98 -41.38
C ASP A 12 -1.11 5.24 -41.08
N THR A 13 -2.02 4.37 -41.53
CA THR A 13 -3.47 4.62 -41.47
C THR A 13 -4.25 3.92 -40.37
N LYS A 14 -3.59 3.24 -39.41
CA LYS A 14 -4.29 2.74 -38.22
C LYS A 14 -3.37 2.38 -37.05
N GLU A 15 -2.70 3.38 -36.48
CA GLU A 15 -2.58 3.36 -35.02
C GLU A 15 -3.99 3.59 -34.47
N ILE A 16 -4.70 2.50 -34.20
CA ILE A 16 -5.82 2.56 -33.26
C ILE A 16 -5.14 2.89 -31.93
N GLU A 17 -5.21 4.16 -31.52
CA GLU A 17 -4.96 4.55 -30.14
C GLU A 17 -5.89 3.71 -29.28
N TYR A 18 -5.39 2.57 -28.78
CA TYR A 18 -5.86 2.11 -27.50
C TYR A 18 -5.51 3.24 -26.54
N SER A 19 -6.52 3.87 -25.96
CA SER A 19 -6.36 4.68 -24.76
C SER A 19 -5.94 3.76 -23.60
N GLY A 20 -4.75 3.17 -23.73
CA GLY A 20 -3.98 2.72 -22.60
C GLY A 20 -3.89 3.89 -21.66
N ILE A 21 -4.11 3.61 -20.38
CA ILE A 21 -4.03 4.57 -19.30
C ILE A 21 -2.72 5.35 -19.50
N ASN A 22 -2.81 6.67 -19.71
CA ASN A 22 -1.65 7.51 -19.92
C ASN A 22 -0.93 7.61 -18.56
N TYR A 23 -0.02 6.67 -18.27
CA TYR A 23 0.75 6.62 -17.01
C TYR A 23 1.64 7.85 -16.78
N ASN A 24 1.69 8.77 -17.75
CA ASN A 24 2.52 9.96 -17.74
C ASN A 24 1.89 11.16 -17.01
N GLU A 25 0.60 11.10 -16.66
CA GLU A 25 -0.06 12.17 -15.94
C GLU A 25 -0.27 11.80 -14.46
N SER A 26 0.55 12.46 -13.64
CA SER A 26 0.45 12.61 -12.18
C SER A 26 0.84 11.41 -11.33
N GLU A 27 0.25 10.23 -11.50
CA GLU A 27 0.40 9.20 -10.45
C GLU A 27 1.80 8.60 -10.42
N SER A 28 2.48 8.37 -11.54
CA SER A 28 3.78 7.64 -11.58
C SER A 28 4.98 8.38 -10.98
N LYS A 29 4.86 9.68 -10.68
CA LYS A 29 5.99 10.49 -10.15
C LYS A 29 6.26 10.29 -8.66
N ASP A 30 5.28 9.79 -7.90
CA ASP A 30 5.40 9.61 -6.44
C ASP A 30 6.08 8.31 -6.02
N PHE A 31 6.41 7.45 -6.97
CA PHE A 31 7.34 6.38 -6.67
C PHE A 31 8.72 7.00 -6.45
N ILE A 32 9.45 6.54 -5.44
CA ILE A 32 10.91 6.71 -5.38
C ILE A 32 11.49 5.82 -6.50
N ILE A 33 11.26 6.22 -7.74
CA ILE A 33 11.96 5.75 -8.92
C ILE A 33 13.02 6.82 -9.14
N ASP A 34 14.29 6.46 -9.06
CA ASP A 34 15.32 7.29 -9.67
C ASP A 34 14.90 7.62 -11.12
N LYS A 35 15.33 8.77 -11.64
CA LYS A 35 15.06 9.23 -13.02
C LYS A 35 15.40 8.19 -14.09
N THR A 36 16.16 7.16 -13.72
CA THR A 36 16.58 6.01 -14.51
C THR A 36 15.60 4.84 -14.56
N GLY A 37 14.47 4.89 -13.85
CA GLY A 37 13.59 3.74 -13.75
C GLY A 37 14.21 2.71 -12.80
N GLY A 38 13.55 2.46 -11.67
CA GLY A 38 13.95 1.47 -10.70
C GLY A 38 14.13 0.17 -11.45
N GLU A 39 15.32 -0.43 -11.32
CA GLU A 39 15.63 -1.69 -11.97
C GLU A 39 14.48 -2.67 -11.68
N PHE A 40 13.83 -3.14 -12.75
CA PHE A 40 12.80 -4.18 -12.67
C PHE A 40 13.37 -5.31 -11.81
N ASN A 41 12.85 -5.45 -10.57
CA ASN A 41 13.19 -6.44 -9.52
C ASN A 41 13.68 -5.85 -8.17
N LEU A 42 13.79 -4.53 -8.00
CA LEU A 42 14.02 -3.96 -6.66
C LEU A 42 12.72 -3.83 -5.88
N ARG A 43 12.74 -4.23 -4.60
CA ARG A 43 11.64 -3.93 -3.66
C ARG A 43 11.54 -2.40 -3.51
N VAL A 44 10.34 -1.87 -3.60
CA VAL A 44 10.10 -0.45 -3.32
C VAL A 44 10.30 -0.23 -1.83
N PHE A 45 11.42 0.38 -1.47
CA PHE A 45 11.65 0.90 -0.14
C PHE A 45 11.16 2.34 -0.09
N ALA A 46 10.24 2.62 0.81
CA ALA A 46 9.77 3.97 1.06
C ALA A 46 9.58 4.18 2.56
N PRO A 47 9.71 5.44 3.03
CA PRO A 47 9.47 5.73 4.42
C PRO A 47 8.01 5.45 4.78
N LEU A 48 7.81 4.74 5.89
CA LEU A 48 6.53 4.64 6.56
C LEU A 48 6.49 5.67 7.68
N VAL A 49 5.51 6.57 7.63
CA VAL A 49 5.27 7.57 8.66
C VAL A 49 3.95 7.27 9.35
N PHE A 50 3.99 7.04 10.66
CA PHE A 50 2.81 7.06 11.52
C PHE A 50 2.56 8.51 11.96
N GLU A 51 1.35 8.99 11.70
CA GLU A 51 0.92 10.30 12.16
C GLU A 51 0.73 10.33 13.68
N PRO A 52 0.87 11.49 14.33
CA PRO A 52 0.68 11.60 15.76
C PRO A 52 -0.78 11.28 16.13
N LEU A 53 -0.96 10.47 17.17
CA LEU A 53 -2.27 10.09 17.67
C LEU A 53 -2.44 10.64 19.08
N VAL A 54 -3.34 11.62 19.22
CA VAL A 54 -3.73 12.17 20.51
C VAL A 54 -5.17 11.76 20.80
N LYS A 55 -5.35 10.87 21.77
CA LYS A 55 -6.63 10.44 22.33
C LYS A 55 -6.61 10.65 23.84
N SER A 56 -7.78 10.60 24.48
CA SER A 56 -7.94 10.87 25.92
C SER A 56 -6.99 10.05 26.79
N ASP A 57 -6.70 8.80 26.41
CA ASP A 57 -5.92 7.85 27.21
C ASP A 57 -4.52 7.57 26.62
N LEU A 58 -4.20 8.09 25.44
CA LEU A 58 -2.97 7.76 24.71
C LEU A 58 -2.45 8.94 23.90
N ASN A 59 -1.17 9.27 24.10
CA ASN A 59 -0.46 10.29 23.34
C ASN A 59 0.75 9.66 22.64
N LEU A 60 0.65 9.46 21.33
CA LEU A 60 1.71 8.93 20.49
C LEU A 60 2.29 10.04 19.60
N PRO A 61 3.59 10.34 19.70
CA PRO A 61 4.26 11.26 18.78
C PRO A 61 4.43 10.60 17.41
N SER A 62 4.59 11.40 16.34
CA SER A 62 4.83 10.87 15.00
C SER A 62 6.07 9.95 14.95
N LEU A 63 5.96 8.81 14.28
CA LEU A 63 7.07 7.87 14.10
C LEU A 63 7.36 7.69 12.62
N ARG A 64 8.60 7.97 12.21
CA ARG A 64 9.08 7.76 10.84
C ARG A 64 10.10 6.62 10.79
N ILE A 65 9.92 5.72 9.83
CA ILE A 65 10.81 4.59 9.57
C ILE A 65 11.15 4.59 8.08
N ASP A 66 12.42 4.84 7.73
CA ASP A 66 12.81 5.04 6.33
C ASP A 66 12.90 3.75 5.51
N ALA A 67 13.25 2.63 6.14
CA ALA A 67 13.45 1.34 5.48
C ALA A 67 12.25 0.42 5.68
N VAL A 68 11.18 0.66 4.93
CA VAL A 68 9.95 -0.15 4.96
C VAL A 68 9.56 -0.59 3.54
N THR A 69 9.10 -1.83 3.45
CA THR A 69 8.43 -2.39 2.28
C THR A 69 7.01 -2.79 2.68
N VAL A 70 6.06 -2.51 1.80
CA VAL A 70 4.65 -2.82 2.02
C VAL A 70 4.15 -3.71 0.89
N ASN A 71 3.49 -4.81 1.26
CA ASN A 71 2.77 -5.67 0.34
C ASN A 71 1.26 -5.48 0.56
N LEU A 72 0.52 -5.30 -0.52
CA LEU A 72 -0.91 -5.11 -0.50
C LEU A 72 -1.62 -6.29 -1.18
N ASN A 73 -2.67 -6.78 -0.55
CA ASN A 73 -3.58 -7.77 -1.11
C ASN A 73 -5.03 -7.33 -0.87
N ARG A 74 -5.91 -7.52 -1.86
CA ARG A 74 -7.35 -7.24 -1.71
C ARG A 74 -8.16 -8.38 -2.29
N SER A 75 -9.00 -8.98 -1.46
CA SER A 75 -9.91 -10.04 -1.90
C SER A 75 -11.28 -9.46 -2.24
N LYS A 76 -11.92 -9.97 -3.30
CA LYS A 76 -13.31 -9.62 -3.64
C LYS A 76 -14.26 -10.66 -3.10
N ILE A 77 -15.38 -10.20 -2.55
CA ILE A 77 -16.48 -11.06 -2.10
C ILE A 77 -17.49 -11.11 -3.26
N ILE A 78 -17.67 -12.30 -3.84
CA ILE A 78 -18.52 -12.50 -5.03
C ILE A 78 -19.60 -13.52 -4.71
N LYS A 79 -20.87 -13.10 -4.76
CA LYS A 79 -22.02 -14.02 -4.70
C LYS A 79 -22.23 -14.64 -6.08
N LYS A 80 -22.21 -15.98 -6.13
CA LYS A 80 -22.34 -16.77 -7.36
C LYS A 80 -23.53 -17.71 -7.25
N GLU A 81 -24.42 -17.68 -8.24
CA GLU A 81 -25.55 -18.60 -8.34
C GLU A 81 -25.39 -19.54 -9.53
N GLY A 82 -25.71 -20.81 -9.32
CA GLY A 82 -25.75 -21.84 -10.36
C GLY A 82 -27.16 -22.00 -10.86
N ILE A 83 -27.36 -21.88 -12.18
CA ILE A 83 -28.65 -22.14 -12.83
C ILE A 83 -28.52 -23.42 -13.65
N GLU A 84 -29.49 -24.32 -13.52
CA GLU A 84 -29.53 -25.57 -14.30
C GLU A 84 -29.56 -25.29 -15.81
N GLY A 85 -28.83 -26.10 -16.58
CA GLY A 85 -28.72 -25.94 -18.03
C GLY A 85 -27.73 -24.85 -18.48
N ARG A 86 -26.93 -24.28 -17.57
CA ARG A 86 -25.80 -23.40 -17.92
C ARG A 86 -24.47 -24.01 -17.48
N ASP A 87 -23.46 -23.85 -18.31
CA ASP A 87 -22.08 -24.28 -18.01
C ASP A 87 -21.35 -23.35 -17.03
N SER A 88 -21.92 -22.18 -16.71
CA SER A 88 -21.30 -21.20 -15.83
C SER A 88 -22.28 -20.56 -14.84
N THR A 89 -21.74 -20.12 -13.71
CA THR A 89 -22.47 -19.41 -12.65
C THR A 89 -22.71 -17.95 -13.01
N ILE A 90 -23.80 -17.38 -12.51
CA ILE A 90 -24.09 -15.95 -12.59
C ILE A 90 -23.50 -15.26 -11.34
N LYS A 91 -22.89 -14.08 -11.51
CA LYS A 91 -22.30 -13.29 -10.42
C LYS A 91 -23.23 -12.13 -10.16
N GLU A 92 -23.90 -12.13 -9.02
CA GLU A 92 -25.00 -11.18 -8.75
C GLU A 92 -24.56 -10.00 -7.89
N HIS A 93 -23.56 -10.19 -7.04
CA HIS A 93 -23.01 -9.14 -6.18
C HIS A 93 -21.50 -9.26 -6.08
N ILE A 94 -20.78 -8.20 -6.41
CA ILE A 94 -19.32 -8.12 -6.33
C ILE A 94 -18.97 -6.98 -5.37
N THR A 95 -18.54 -7.31 -4.17
CA THR A 95 -18.01 -6.35 -3.21
C THR A 95 -16.50 -6.42 -3.23
N ASN A 96 -15.85 -5.27 -3.21
CA ASN A 96 -14.43 -5.22 -2.92
C ASN A 96 -14.28 -5.36 -1.40
N GLY A 97 -13.66 -6.43 -0.91
CA GLY A 97 -13.36 -6.57 0.52
C GLY A 97 -12.26 -5.60 0.96
N ASP A 98 -11.76 -5.79 2.18
CA ASP A 98 -10.73 -4.91 2.74
C ASP A 98 -9.35 -5.23 2.16
N PHE A 99 -8.44 -4.26 2.22
CA PHE A 99 -7.04 -4.50 1.90
C PHE A 99 -6.36 -5.14 3.10
N SER A 100 -5.75 -6.30 2.87
CA SER A 100 -4.79 -6.90 3.77
C SER A 100 -3.38 -6.38 3.42
N ILE A 101 -2.72 -5.83 4.42
CA ILE A 101 -1.47 -5.09 4.32
C ILE A 101 -0.42 -5.84 5.12
N SER A 102 0.70 -6.19 4.49
CA SER A 102 1.86 -6.76 5.17
C SER A 102 3.01 -5.77 5.10
N ILE A 103 3.46 -5.34 6.27
CA ILE A 103 4.51 -4.34 6.46
C ILE A 103 5.77 -5.06 6.93
N GLU A 104 6.87 -4.91 6.22
CA GLU A 104 8.18 -5.37 6.66
C GLU A 104 9.13 -4.18 6.73
N GLY A 105 9.78 -3.98 7.87
CA GLY A 105 10.67 -2.84 8.06
C GLY A 105 11.87 -3.12 8.94
N LEU A 106 12.84 -2.22 8.85
CA LEU A 106 14.03 -2.19 9.68
C LEU A 106 14.06 -0.89 10.45
N ILE A 107 14.20 -1.00 11.77
CA ILE A 107 14.47 0.15 12.65
C ILE A 107 15.96 0.15 12.93
N ALA A 108 16.61 1.28 12.66
CA ALA A 108 17.99 1.52 13.03
C ALA A 108 18.11 2.76 13.91
N ASN A 109 19.14 2.78 14.75
CA ASN A 109 19.56 3.98 15.43
C ASN A 109 20.36 4.87 14.47
N GLU A 110 20.07 6.16 14.43
CA GLU A 110 20.74 7.11 13.51
C GLU A 110 22.09 7.58 14.04
N THR A 111 22.27 7.57 15.36
CA THR A 111 23.40 8.27 16.01
C THR A 111 24.33 7.32 16.77
N GLY A 112 24.30 6.01 16.50
CA GLY A 112 25.28 5.09 17.07
C GLY A 112 25.07 3.61 16.77
N ASP A 113 26.01 2.81 17.29
CA ASP A 113 26.02 1.34 17.18
C ASP A 113 25.14 0.64 18.24
N GLU A 114 24.40 1.44 19.02
CA GLU A 114 23.52 0.95 20.08
C GLU A 114 22.16 0.51 19.53
N TYR A 115 21.58 -0.48 20.22
CA TYR A 115 20.26 -0.99 19.90
C TYR A 115 19.19 0.11 20.01
N PRO A 116 18.27 0.24 19.03
CA PRO A 116 17.31 1.35 18.94
C PRO A 116 16.15 1.19 19.94
N LYS A 117 16.44 1.27 21.24
CA LYS A 117 15.48 1.05 22.34
C LYS A 117 14.30 2.03 22.29
N GLU A 118 14.59 3.31 22.06
CA GLU A 118 13.56 4.37 22.06
C GLU A 118 12.60 4.21 20.88
N LYS A 119 13.14 4.07 19.66
CA LYS A 119 12.31 3.82 18.46
C LYS A 119 11.52 2.53 18.57
N LEU A 120 12.10 1.47 19.15
CA LEU A 120 11.38 0.22 19.38
C LEU A 120 10.24 0.37 20.39
N PHE A 121 10.46 1.15 21.46
CA PHE A 121 9.42 1.43 22.45
C PHE A 121 8.26 2.22 21.84
N LEU A 122 8.55 3.23 21.03
CA LEU A 122 7.53 3.97 20.27
C LEU A 122 6.79 3.06 19.28
N LEU A 123 7.53 2.26 18.49
CA LEU A 123 6.92 1.30 17.57
C LEU A 123 5.98 0.36 18.33
N LYS A 124 6.41 -0.18 19.49
CA LYS A 124 5.58 -1.04 20.32
C LYS A 124 4.27 -0.35 20.73
N GLN A 125 4.30 0.93 21.06
CA GLN A 125 3.07 1.66 21.41
C GLN A 125 2.13 1.81 20.22
N PHE A 126 2.66 2.14 19.04
CA PHE A 126 1.86 2.17 17.80
C PHE A 126 1.26 0.80 17.48
N LEU A 127 2.06 -0.27 17.51
CA LEU A 127 1.60 -1.61 17.19
C LEU A 127 0.54 -2.18 18.16
N ASN A 128 0.49 -1.68 19.40
CA ASN A 128 -0.50 -2.09 20.40
C ASN A 128 -1.66 -1.08 20.55
N ALA A 129 -1.70 -0.02 19.74
CA ALA A 129 -2.77 0.97 19.83
C ALA A 129 -4.11 0.34 19.42
N PRO A 130 -5.17 0.45 20.23
CA PRO A 130 -6.48 -0.12 19.92
C PRO A 130 -7.31 0.77 18.98
N TYR A 131 -6.65 1.53 18.12
CA TYR A 131 -7.26 2.56 17.27
C TYR A 131 -6.79 2.41 15.83
N SER A 132 -7.60 2.94 14.90
CA SER A 132 -7.16 3.15 13.52
C SER A 132 -5.99 4.13 13.50
N LEU A 133 -4.90 3.71 12.88
CA LEU A 133 -3.66 4.46 12.78
C LEU A 133 -3.59 5.11 11.41
N ARG A 134 -3.41 6.43 11.41
CA ARG A 134 -3.15 7.15 10.17
C ARG A 134 -1.69 7.00 9.77
N VAL A 135 -1.48 6.54 8.55
CA VAL A 135 -0.17 6.21 8.00
C VAL A 135 0.03 6.86 6.65
N THR A 136 1.30 7.13 6.33
CA THR A 136 1.73 7.61 5.02
C THR A 136 2.82 6.70 4.49
N HIS A 137 2.60 6.16 3.30
CA HIS A 137 3.58 5.38 2.56
C HIS A 137 3.29 5.50 1.06
N ALA A 138 4.34 5.54 0.22
CA ALA A 138 4.19 5.79 -1.22
C ALA A 138 3.19 4.84 -1.92
N ILE A 139 3.23 3.56 -1.56
CA ILE A 139 2.29 2.56 -2.11
C ILE A 139 0.89 2.74 -1.53
N LEU A 140 0.75 2.92 -0.20
CA LEU A 140 -0.57 2.99 0.46
C LEU A 140 -1.37 4.19 -0.04
N ASN A 141 -0.72 5.36 -0.12
CA ASN A 141 -1.35 6.60 -0.57
C ASN A 141 -1.89 6.48 -2.00
N ARG A 142 -1.15 5.79 -2.89
CA ARG A 142 -1.60 5.56 -4.27
C ARG A 142 -2.84 4.69 -4.36
N PHE A 143 -2.99 3.73 -3.45
CA PHE A 143 -4.21 2.92 -3.34
C PHE A 143 -5.33 3.61 -2.56
N GLY A 144 -5.14 4.87 -2.16
CA GLY A 144 -6.10 5.65 -1.37
C GLY A 144 -6.24 5.18 0.08
N ILE A 145 -5.25 4.43 0.58
CA ILE A 145 -5.25 3.89 1.95
C ILE A 145 -4.45 4.85 2.83
N TYR A 146 -5.13 5.51 3.75
CA TYR A 146 -4.52 6.45 4.70
C TYR A 146 -4.62 6.00 6.15
N GLU A 147 -5.54 5.08 6.43
CA GLU A 147 -5.77 4.54 7.78
C GLU A 147 -5.70 3.01 7.74
N LEU A 148 -5.14 2.43 8.80
CA LEU A 148 -5.04 0.99 8.97
C LEU A 148 -5.17 0.60 10.44
N VAL A 149 -5.60 -0.64 10.67
CA VAL A 149 -5.63 -1.28 11.99
C VAL A 149 -4.63 -2.42 11.99
N ILE A 150 -3.79 -2.50 13.03
CA ILE A 150 -2.80 -3.56 13.17
C ILE A 150 -3.47 -4.82 13.69
N ASP A 151 -3.38 -5.92 12.93
CA ASP A 151 -3.93 -7.22 13.31
C ASP A 151 -2.93 -8.03 14.13
N SER A 152 -1.66 -8.03 13.73
CA SER A 152 -0.59 -8.75 14.41
C SER A 152 0.79 -8.19 14.05
N TYR A 153 1.79 -8.47 14.89
CA TYR A 153 3.17 -8.11 14.61
C TYR A 153 4.15 -9.16 15.14
N SER A 154 5.34 -9.18 14.56
CA SER A 154 6.45 -10.04 14.95
C SER A 154 7.77 -9.26 14.85
N ILE A 155 8.64 -9.48 15.83
CA ILE A 155 9.93 -8.80 15.97
C ILE A 155 11.00 -9.89 16.11
N PRO A 156 11.50 -10.43 14.97
CA PRO A 156 12.50 -11.49 15.02
C PRO A 156 13.86 -10.94 15.48
N SER A 157 14.58 -11.72 16.29
CA SER A 157 15.97 -11.40 16.63
C SER A 157 16.85 -11.49 15.39
N ILE A 158 17.66 -10.46 15.14
CA ILE A 158 18.68 -10.47 14.09
C ILE A 158 20.03 -10.83 14.70
N SER A 159 20.74 -11.75 14.07
CA SER A 159 22.14 -12.04 14.38
C SER A 159 23.06 -11.23 13.48
N GLY A 160 24.10 -10.62 14.06
CA GLY A 160 25.19 -9.98 13.30
C GLY A 160 25.15 -8.44 13.25
N THR A 161 24.12 -7.78 13.79
CA THR A 161 24.11 -6.30 13.88
C THR A 161 23.40 -5.85 15.16
N LYS A 162 24.02 -4.96 15.94
CA LYS A 162 23.51 -4.53 17.26
C LYS A 162 22.59 -3.31 17.20
N ASN A 163 22.69 -2.50 16.16
CA ASN A 163 21.97 -1.24 15.99
C ASN A 163 20.70 -1.35 15.14
N ILE A 164 20.36 -2.56 14.66
CA ILE A 164 19.24 -2.79 13.74
C ILE A 164 18.27 -3.80 14.35
N GLN A 165 16.98 -3.52 14.24
CA GLN A 165 15.90 -4.42 14.59
C GLN A 165 14.91 -4.54 13.43
N LYS A 166 14.64 -5.78 12.98
CA LYS A 166 13.60 -6.07 11.97
C LYS A 166 12.26 -6.19 12.67
N PHE A 167 11.21 -5.70 12.03
CA PHE A 167 9.84 -5.97 12.42
C PHE A 167 9.01 -6.32 11.20
N THR A 168 7.95 -7.08 11.44
CA THR A 168 6.93 -7.39 10.46
C THR A 168 5.58 -7.20 11.12
N ALA A 169 4.64 -6.54 10.45
CA ALA A 169 3.28 -6.36 10.93
C ALA A 169 2.27 -6.69 9.83
N SER A 170 1.15 -7.26 10.23
CA SER A 170 -0.03 -7.43 9.39
C SER A 170 -1.10 -6.46 9.85
N ALA A 171 -1.74 -5.82 8.89
CA ALA A 171 -2.74 -4.80 9.12
C ALA A 171 -3.87 -4.92 8.09
N THR A 172 -5.03 -4.40 8.44
CA THR A 172 -6.17 -4.29 7.55
C THR A 172 -6.46 -2.81 7.31
N SER A 173 -6.77 -2.43 6.06
CA SER A 173 -7.16 -1.07 5.74
C SER A 173 -8.46 -0.71 6.44
N ASP A 174 -8.52 0.52 6.94
CA ASP A 174 -9.74 1.10 7.44
C ASP A 174 -10.18 2.24 6.52
N GLU A 175 -11.48 2.47 6.42
CA GLU A 175 -12.04 3.61 5.72
C GLU A 175 -12.56 4.60 6.74
N THR A 176 -12.09 5.85 6.66
CA THR A 176 -12.59 6.92 7.53
C THR A 176 -14.07 7.16 7.26
N VAL A 177 -14.94 6.72 8.18
CA VAL A 177 -16.37 7.02 8.09
C VAL A 177 -16.60 8.44 8.62
N GLU A 178 -16.85 9.39 7.72
CA GLU A 178 -17.32 10.71 8.12
C GLU A 178 -18.76 10.61 8.66
N LEU A 179 -18.92 10.84 9.95
CA LEU A 179 -20.25 10.95 10.57
C LEU A 179 -20.87 12.29 10.19
N ILE A 180 -21.76 12.27 9.19
CA ILE A 180 -22.58 13.43 8.85
C ILE A 180 -23.76 13.48 9.82
N ILE A 181 -23.69 14.39 10.79
CA ILE A 181 -24.85 14.68 11.65
C ILE A 181 -25.85 15.45 10.80
N ARG A 182 -26.93 14.78 10.38
CA ARG A 182 -28.09 15.46 9.82
C ARG A 182 -28.95 15.95 10.97
N ASP A 183 -28.91 17.25 11.25
CA ASP A 183 -29.94 17.90 12.06
C ASP A 183 -31.27 17.79 11.31
N ASN A 184 -32.16 16.93 11.80
CA ASN A 184 -33.57 16.96 11.41
C ASN A 184 -34.23 18.06 12.25
N ALA A 185 -34.30 19.27 11.70
CA ALA A 185 -35.17 20.34 12.18
C ALA A 185 -36.52 20.33 11.43
#